data_AF-A0A7V9HLK4-F1
#
_entry.id   AF-A0A7V9HLK4-F1
#
_cell.length_a   1.000
_cell.length_b   1.000
_cell.length_c   1.000
_cell.angle_alpha   90.00
_cell.angle_beta   90.00
_cell.angle_gamma   90.00
#
_symmetry.space_group_name_H-M   'P 1'
#
loop_
_entity.id
_entity.type
_entity.pdbx_description
1 polymer ?
#
loop_
_entity_poly.entity_id
_entity_poly.type
_entity_poly.pdbx_seq_one_letter_code
_entity_poly.pdbx_strand_id
1 'polypeptide(L)'
;MPEGNQAAGKEWRGRVGKLSPDELAAFLAEGDVARLACLDHDGWPYVVPVWFHYADGGFYLVPRERSAWAEYPRANRRVAITIDEAGRQRKVT
;
A
#
# COMPACT_ATOMS: atom_id res chain seq x y z
N MET A 1 -5.21 -5.19 53.95
CA MET A 1 -5.93 -5.85 52.84
C MET A 1 -5.76 -4.99 51.60
N PRO A 2 -5.47 -5.58 50.43
CA PRO A 2 -4.28 -5.25 49.65
C PRO A 2 -4.49 -4.21 48.54
N GLU A 3 -3.35 -3.68 48.10
CA GLU A 3 -3.13 -2.76 46.99
C GLU A 3 -3.69 -3.32 45.68
N GLY A 4 -4.48 -2.49 44.99
CA GLY A 4 -5.11 -2.81 43.71
C GLY A 4 -4.11 -2.89 42.57
N ASN A 5 -3.69 -4.11 42.29
CA ASN A 5 -3.26 -4.71 41.03
C ASN A 5 -3.05 -3.76 39.81
N GLN A 6 -1.77 -3.53 39.57
CA GLN A 6 -1.04 -3.38 38.31
C GLN A 6 -1.85 -3.40 37.00
N ALA A 7 -1.51 -2.42 36.16
CA ALA A 7 -1.96 -2.19 34.79
C ALA A 7 -1.65 -3.37 33.85
N ALA A 8 -2.44 -4.43 33.92
CA ALA A 8 -2.48 -5.46 32.90
C ALA A 8 -3.52 -5.04 31.83
N GLY A 9 -3.07 -4.50 30.71
CA GLY A 9 -4.00 -4.30 29.60
C GLY A 9 -3.53 -3.44 28.44
N LYS A 10 -2.48 -3.88 27.71
CA LYS A 10 -2.21 -3.42 26.34
C LYS A 10 -1.26 -4.31 25.52
N GLU A 11 -0.96 -5.54 25.95
CA GLU A 11 0.04 -6.39 25.28
C GLU A 11 -0.53 -7.13 24.04
N TRP A 12 -1.83 -7.41 24.00
CA TRP A 12 -2.46 -8.12 22.87
C TRP A 12 -2.70 -7.24 21.64
N ARG A 13 -2.73 -5.92 21.82
CA ARG A 13 -2.72 -4.93 20.74
C ARG A 13 -1.27 -4.73 20.33
N GLY A 14 -0.73 -5.65 19.53
CA GLY A 14 0.56 -5.44 18.86
C GLY A 14 0.63 -4.03 18.28
N ARG A 15 1.83 -3.48 18.13
CA ARG A 15 2.06 -2.08 17.78
C ARG A 15 1.27 -1.71 16.51
N VAL A 16 0.18 -0.97 16.70
CA VAL A 16 -0.61 -0.40 15.59
C VAL A 16 0.13 0.87 15.20
N GLY A 17 0.68 0.89 14.00
CA GLY A 17 1.53 1.99 13.54
C GLY A 17 1.92 1.86 12.09
N LYS A 18 2.66 2.86 11.61
CA LYS A 18 3.30 2.80 10.29
C LYS A 18 4.46 1.80 10.35
N LEU A 19 4.69 1.07 9.25
CA LEU A 19 5.93 0.33 9.07
C LEU A 19 7.12 1.30 9.19
N SER A 20 8.19 0.86 9.82
CA SER A 20 9.48 1.53 9.72
C SER A 20 9.96 1.56 8.26
N PRO A 21 10.92 2.44 7.90
CA PRO A 21 11.45 2.47 6.54
C PRO A 21 11.97 1.12 6.05
N ASP A 22 12.62 0.34 6.92
CA ASP A 22 13.18 -0.98 6.58
C ASP A 22 12.06 -2.03 6.41
N GLU A 23 11.06 -2.04 7.28
CA GLU A 23 9.89 -2.91 7.14
C GLU A 23 9.08 -2.57 5.88
N LEU A 24 8.97 -1.29 5.52
CA LEU A 24 8.31 -0.85 4.30
C LEU A 24 9.10 -1.29 3.06
N ALA A 25 10.43 -1.12 3.07
CA ALA A 25 11.28 -1.57 1.97
C ALA A 25 11.20 -3.08 1.78
N ALA A 26 11.23 -3.86 2.87
CA ALA A 26 11.06 -5.30 2.84
C ALA A 26 9.69 -5.70 2.25
N PHE A 27 8.61 -5.08 2.72
CA PHE A 27 7.25 -5.33 2.21
C PHE A 27 7.13 -5.02 0.71
N LEU A 28 7.64 -3.87 0.26
CA LEU A 28 7.58 -3.49 -1.15
C LEU A 28 8.44 -4.37 -2.06
N ALA A 29 9.43 -5.07 -1.50
CA ALA A 29 10.30 -6.00 -2.23
C ALA A 29 9.68 -7.39 -2.45
N GLU A 30 8.59 -7.73 -1.76
CA GLU A 30 7.92 -9.03 -1.91
C GLU A 30 7.22 -9.21 -3.26
N GLY A 31 6.89 -8.09 -3.93
CA GLY A 31 6.36 -8.09 -5.27
C GLY A 31 4.86 -8.39 -5.36
N ASP A 32 4.07 -7.99 -4.36
CA ASP A 32 2.61 -8.11 -4.41
C ASP A 32 1.99 -7.32 -5.58
N VAL A 33 0.79 -7.72 -5.99
CA VAL A 33 0.02 -6.99 -7.01
C VAL A 33 -0.56 -5.72 -6.39
N ALA A 34 -0.22 -4.57 -6.95
CA ALA A 34 -0.82 -3.30 -6.57
C ALA A 34 -2.12 -3.02 -7.33
N ARG A 35 -2.96 -2.15 -6.77
CA ARG A 35 -4.12 -1.57 -7.43
C ARG A 35 -3.84 -0.09 -7.69
N LEU A 36 -3.71 0.28 -8.97
CA LEU A 36 -3.59 1.68 -9.39
C LEU A 36 -4.99 2.23 -9.67
N ALA A 37 -5.35 3.30 -8.97
CA ALA A 37 -6.52 4.11 -9.27
C ALA A 37 -6.07 5.39 -10.00
N CYS A 38 -6.76 5.70 -11.10
CA CYS A 38 -6.59 6.93 -11.88
C CYS A 38 -7.96 7.45 -12.33
N LEU A 39 -7.99 8.59 -13.01
CA LEU A 39 -9.21 9.14 -13.59
C LEU A 39 -9.18 8.94 -15.10
N ASP A 40 -10.25 8.40 -15.68
CA ASP A 40 -10.40 8.35 -17.13
C ASP A 40 -10.64 9.77 -17.72
N HIS A 41 -10.91 9.82 -19.03
CA HIS A 41 -11.11 11.07 -19.75
C HIS A 41 -12.34 11.87 -19.29
N ASP A 42 -13.34 11.19 -18.73
CA ASP A 42 -14.57 11.80 -18.22
C ASP A 42 -14.46 12.11 -16.72
N GLY A 43 -13.34 11.75 -16.09
CA GLY A 43 -13.10 11.95 -14.67
C GLY A 43 -13.65 10.85 -13.77
N TRP A 44 -14.06 9.70 -14.32
CA TRP A 44 -14.48 8.55 -13.53
C TRP A 44 -13.28 7.79 -12.96
N PRO A 45 -13.39 7.21 -11.76
CA PRO A 45 -12.34 6.37 -11.20
C PRO A 45 -12.16 5.10 -12.02
N TYR A 46 -10.93 4.83 -12.41
CA TYR A 46 -10.50 3.64 -13.14
C TYR A 46 -9.43 2.91 -12.33
N VAL A 47 -9.70 1.65 -11.94
CA VAL A 47 -8.84 0.87 -11.05
C VAL A 47 -8.34 -0.39 -11.76
N VAL A 48 -7.02 -0.61 -11.78
CA VAL A 48 -6.40 -1.77 -12.42
C VAL A 48 -5.37 -2.46 -11.53
N PRO A 49 -5.27 -3.80 -11.60
CA PRO A 49 -4.14 -4.52 -11.03
C PRO A 49 -2.88 -4.24 -11.84
N VAL A 50 -1.78 -3.91 -11.16
CA VAL A 50 -0.48 -3.63 -11.78
C VAL A 50 0.63 -4.30 -10.99
N TRP A 51 1.63 -4.79 -11.73
CA TRP A 51 2.94 -5.06 -11.14
C TRP A 51 3.68 -3.74 -10.98
N PHE A 52 4.46 -3.63 -9.90
CA PHE A 52 5.24 -2.44 -9.62
C PHE A 52 6.67 -2.80 -9.27
N HIS A 53 7.56 -1.82 -9.41
CA HIS A 53 8.88 -1.83 -8.79
C HIS A 53 9.02 -0.55 -7.98
N TYR A 54 9.50 -0.66 -6.73
CA TYR A 54 9.76 0.48 -5.87
C TYR A 54 11.27 0.72 -5.78
N ALA A 55 11.70 1.89 -6.23
CA ALA A 55 13.10 2.32 -6.18
C ALA A 55 13.17 3.85 -6.09
N ASP A 56 14.25 4.39 -5.53
CA ASP A 56 14.53 5.84 -5.49
C ASP A 56 13.38 6.70 -4.92
N GLY A 57 12.56 6.13 -4.04
CA GLY A 57 11.40 6.81 -3.46
C GLY A 57 10.16 6.86 -4.35
N GLY A 58 10.13 6.13 -5.47
CA GLY A 58 9.06 6.14 -6.47
C GLY A 58 8.58 4.75 -6.90
N PHE A 59 7.36 4.72 -7.43
CA PHE A 59 6.76 3.52 -8.03
C PHE A 59 6.90 3.54 -9.55
N TYR A 60 7.52 2.49 -10.08
CA TYR A 60 7.64 2.25 -11.51
C TYR A 60 6.60 1.22 -11.92
N LEU A 61 5.73 1.60 -12.87
CA LEU A 61 4.65 0.78 -13.38
C LEU A 61 4.88 0.57 -14.88
N VAL A 62 4.72 -0.67 -15.35
CA VAL A 62 4.90 -1.01 -16.77
C VAL A 62 3.54 -1.35 -17.37
N PRO A 63 2.90 -0.43 -18.11
CA PRO A 63 1.66 -0.71 -18.81
C PRO A 63 1.87 -1.68 -19.96
N ARG A 64 0.83 -2.47 -20.27
CA ARG A 64 0.76 -3.20 -21.54
C ARG A 64 0.50 -2.19 -22.66
N GLU A 65 1.06 -2.44 -23.84
CA GLU A 65 0.97 -1.55 -25.01
C GLU A 65 -0.46 -1.06 -25.30
N ARG A 66 -1.46 -1.95 -25.16
CA ARG A 66 -2.88 -1.66 -25.44
C ARG A 66 -3.70 -1.29 -24.21
N SER A 67 -3.07 -1.02 -23.07
CA SER A 67 -3.80 -0.69 -21.85
C SER A 67 -4.26 0.78 -21.86
N ALA A 68 -5.57 0.99 -21.86
CA ALA A 68 -6.15 2.34 -21.89
C ALA A 68 -5.69 3.20 -20.70
N TRP A 69 -5.45 2.56 -19.54
CA TRP A 69 -4.98 3.26 -18.34
C TRP A 69 -3.61 3.90 -18.49
N ALA A 70 -2.76 3.46 -19.42
CA ALA A 70 -1.43 4.05 -19.60
C ALA A 70 -1.49 5.55 -19.97
N GLU A 71 -2.57 5.96 -20.62
CA GLU A 71 -2.79 7.34 -21.05
C GLU A 71 -3.44 8.20 -19.95
N TYR A 72 -4.22 7.60 -19.06
CA TYR A 72 -4.97 8.34 -18.04
C TYR A 72 -4.07 9.16 -17.09
N PRO A 73 -3.00 8.61 -16.48
CA PRO A 73 -2.04 9.39 -15.70
C PRO A 73 -1.26 10.44 -16.49
N ARG A 74 -1.17 10.31 -17.83
CA ARG A 74 -0.52 11.32 -18.67
C ARG A 74 -1.40 12.56 -18.80
N ALA A 75 -2.70 12.36 -18.97
CA ALA A 75 -3.69 13.44 -19.04
C ALA A 75 -3.98 14.05 -17.66
N ASN A 76 -4.05 13.22 -16.61
CA ASN A 76 -4.36 13.66 -15.25
C ASN A 76 -3.48 12.94 -14.21
N ARG A 77 -2.59 13.70 -13.57
CA ARG A 77 -1.59 13.17 -12.62
C ARG A 77 -2.16 12.78 -11.26
N ARG A 78 -3.45 12.96 -11.01
CA ARG A 78 -4.10 12.52 -9.77
C ARG A 78 -4.30 11.00 -9.80
N VAL A 79 -3.49 10.30 -9.02
CA VAL A 79 -3.50 8.83 -8.92
C VAL A 79 -3.39 8.39 -7.47
N ALA A 80 -3.83 7.16 -7.18
CA ALA A 80 -3.59 6.48 -5.91
C ALA A 80 -3.13 5.05 -6.17
N ILE A 81 -2.27 4.52 -5.30
CA ILE A 81 -1.82 3.13 -5.34
C ILE A 81 -2.14 2.46 -4.01
N THR A 82 -2.69 1.26 -4.06
CA THR A 82 -2.94 0.41 -2.90
C THR A 82 -2.19 -0.90 -3.07
N ILE A 83 -1.43 -1.29 -2.05
CA ILE A 83 -0.68 -2.54 -2.01
C ILE A 83 -1.11 -3.23 -0.71
N ASP A 84 -1.63 -4.43 -0.86
CA ASP A 84 -2.08 -5.28 0.23
C ASP A 84 -1.63 -6.71 -0.04
N GLU A 85 -1.33 -7.43 1.05
CA GLU A 85 -1.02 -8.86 1.00
C GLU A 85 -2.26 -9.68 1.35
N ALA A 86 -2.32 -10.91 0.85
CA ALA A 86 -3.33 -11.86 1.27
C ALA A 86 -3.00 -12.39 2.68
N GLY A 87 -3.57 -11.77 3.72
CA GLY A 87 -3.28 -12.18 5.09
C GLY A 87 -3.92 -11.33 6.18
N ARG A 88 -3.54 -11.61 7.43
CA ARG A 88 -3.86 -10.76 8.57
C ARG A 88 -2.89 -9.60 8.59
N GLN A 89 -3.37 -8.40 8.89
CA GLN A 89 -2.57 -7.18 8.98
C GLN A 89 -1.25 -7.39 9.75
N ARG A 90 -0.12 -7.06 9.12
CA ARG A 90 1.21 -7.16 9.75
C ARG A 90 1.25 -6.36 11.04
N LYS A 91 1.87 -6.95 12.05
CA LYS A 91 2.24 -6.21 13.26
C LYS A 91 3.55 -5.49 12.96
N VAL A 92 3.59 -4.21 13.31
CA VAL A 92 4.86 -3.46 13.36
C VAL A 92 5.62 -3.98 14.57
N THR A 93 6.91 -4.28 14.39
CA THR A 93 7.75 -4.86 15.46
C THR A 93 8.45 -3.77 16.28
#